data_AF-D4JCH8-F1
#
_entry.id   AF-D4JCH8-F1
#
_cell.length_a   1.000
_cell.length_b   1.000
_cell.length_c   1.000
_cell.angle_alpha   90.00
_cell.angle_beta   90.00
_cell.angle_gamma   90.00
#
_symmetry.space_group_name_H-M   'P 1'
#
loop_
_entity.id
_entity.type
_entity.pdbx_description
1 polymer ?
#
loop_
_entity_poly.entity_id
_entity_poly.type
_entity_poly.pdbx_seq_one_letter_code
_entity_poly.pdbx_strand_id
1 'polypeptide(L)'
;MKDYLWNLDALYTGYDDPNFIKDFDLMKNLYEEIPTLLQNMESFDNKDVIIEGLKTLEIIKDYTYRLKMYAQLRLAVDSNEADNTKWANTTLNLASSLKTYENALLDKILEAPCLKEMIETDAFVHQYKFILLEQLNKKDHKLDSKQEEILSMVYPTSLKAFSDMYYALTGNATALYDGKELPLTQVKNMCHDNSSEVRKKAFLAEQEAYKSIATPLSFAISSIKQQQLKEARLRGYKDPLEKC
;
A
#
# COMPACT_ATOMS: atom_id res chain seq x y z
N MET A 1 22.25 -23.85 11.31
CA MET A 1 21.78 -22.64 10.62
C MET A 1 22.92 -22.18 9.71
N LYS A 2 22.66 -21.75 8.47
CA LYS A 2 23.73 -21.24 7.58
C LYS A 2 24.17 -19.86 8.11
N ASP A 3 25.46 -19.66 8.36
CA ASP A 3 26.03 -18.43 8.98
C ASP A 3 25.82 -17.11 8.19
N TYR A 4 25.15 -17.16 7.04
CA TYR A 4 24.80 -16.01 6.21
C TYR A 4 23.30 -15.69 6.20
N LEU A 5 22.49 -16.41 6.98
CA LEU A 5 21.05 -16.16 7.09
C LEU A 5 20.74 -15.37 8.37
N TRP A 6 19.93 -14.33 8.22
CA TRP A 6 19.19 -13.65 9.28
C TRP A 6 18.50 -14.67 10.20
N ASN A 7 18.63 -14.48 11.51
CA ASN A 7 17.89 -15.28 12.50
C ASN A 7 16.53 -14.62 12.79
N LEU A 8 15.44 -15.37 12.63
CA LEU A 8 14.06 -14.93 12.89
C LEU A 8 13.46 -15.53 14.17
N ASP A 9 14.23 -16.29 14.96
CA ASP A 9 13.78 -16.99 16.18
C ASP A 9 13.20 -16.04 17.24
N ALA A 10 13.60 -14.75 17.21
CA ALA A 10 13.02 -13.71 18.07
C ALA A 10 11.55 -13.39 17.71
N LEU A 11 11.13 -13.71 16.49
CA LEU A 11 9.73 -13.65 16.05
C LEU A 11 9.07 -15.02 16.24
N TYR A 12 9.56 -16.02 15.50
CA TYR A 12 9.10 -17.41 15.54
C TYR A 12 10.21 -18.34 15.06
N THR A 13 10.25 -19.58 15.55
CA THR A 13 11.27 -20.57 15.14
C THR A 13 10.91 -21.30 13.84
N GLY A 14 9.64 -21.28 13.45
CA GLY A 14 9.09 -22.05 12.34
C GLY A 14 7.65 -21.65 12.02
N TYR A 15 7.04 -22.28 11.02
CA TYR A 15 5.59 -22.19 10.81
C TYR A 15 4.82 -23.18 11.69
N ASP A 16 5.53 -24.18 12.22
CA ASP A 16 5.11 -25.15 13.21
C ASP A 16 5.34 -24.67 14.66
N ASP A 17 5.93 -23.48 14.83
CA ASP A 17 6.08 -22.84 16.15
C ASP A 17 4.69 -22.67 16.79
N PRO A 18 4.45 -23.21 18.01
CA PRO A 18 3.18 -23.05 18.72
C PRO A 18 2.73 -21.60 18.86
N ASN A 19 3.66 -20.65 18.99
CA ASN A 19 3.33 -19.22 19.06
C ASN A 19 2.86 -18.67 17.71
N PHE A 20 3.46 -19.10 16.60
CA PHE A 20 3.01 -18.71 15.26
C PHE A 20 1.58 -19.19 15.00
N ILE A 21 1.30 -20.45 15.32
CA ILE A 21 -0.02 -21.05 15.16
C ILE A 21 -1.05 -20.33 16.05
N LYS A 22 -0.73 -20.12 17.33
CA LYS A 22 -1.60 -19.42 18.27
C LYS A 22 -1.94 -18.01 17.81
N ASP A 23 -0.94 -17.25 17.35
CA ASP A 23 -1.12 -15.88 16.88
C ASP A 23 -1.98 -15.83 15.61
N PHE A 24 -1.79 -16.80 14.71
CA PHE A 24 -2.58 -16.91 13.49
C PHE A 24 -4.04 -17.28 13.80
N ASP A 25 -4.27 -18.21 14.72
CA ASP A 25 -5.62 -18.61 15.15
C ASP A 25 -6.32 -17.47 15.90
N LEU A 26 -5.60 -16.68 16.71
CA LEU A 26 -6.14 -15.47 17.33
C LEU A 26 -6.66 -14.49 16.26
N MET A 27 -5.90 -14.26 15.18
CA MET A 27 -6.32 -13.36 14.10
C MET A 27 -7.53 -13.88 13.32
N LYS A 28 -7.62 -15.20 13.14
CA LYS A 28 -8.82 -15.83 12.55
C LYS A 28 -10.04 -15.67 13.44
N ASN A 29 -9.91 -15.90 14.74
CA ASN A 29 -11.03 -15.74 15.67
C ASN A 29 -11.50 -14.28 15.72
N LEU A 30 -10.57 -13.32 15.78
CA LEU A 30 -10.92 -11.91 15.70
C LEU A 30 -11.65 -11.55 14.42
N TYR A 31 -11.27 -12.12 13.28
CA TYR A 31 -12.00 -11.91 12.01
C TYR A 31 -13.49 -12.31 12.13
N GLU A 32 -13.80 -13.35 12.90
CA GLU A 32 -15.17 -13.80 13.15
C GLU A 32 -15.89 -12.97 14.23
N GLU A 33 -15.16 -12.45 15.23
CA GLU A 33 -15.72 -11.73 16.39
C GLU A 33 -15.94 -10.22 16.13
N ILE A 34 -15.09 -9.57 15.33
CA ILE A 34 -15.16 -8.12 15.11
C ILE A 34 -16.52 -7.66 14.53
N PRO A 35 -17.20 -8.38 13.61
CA PRO A 35 -18.55 -8.03 13.19
C PRO A 35 -19.54 -7.88 14.35
N THR A 36 -19.51 -8.80 15.31
CA THR A 36 -20.37 -8.75 16.50
C THR A 36 -19.94 -7.63 17.43
N LEU A 37 -18.63 -7.39 17.61
CA LEU A 37 -18.12 -6.25 18.36
C LEU A 37 -18.62 -4.91 17.78
N LEU A 38 -18.53 -4.74 16.46
CA LEU A 38 -18.99 -3.53 15.76
C LEU A 38 -20.49 -3.29 15.93
N GLN A 39 -21.31 -4.36 15.95
CA GLN A 39 -22.74 -4.25 16.26
C GLN A 39 -22.96 -3.85 17.71
N ASN A 40 -22.26 -4.47 18.66
CA ASN A 40 -22.41 -4.18 20.08
C ASN A 40 -21.95 -2.76 20.44
N MET A 41 -20.97 -2.21 19.73
CA MET A 41 -20.50 -0.83 19.91
C MET A 41 -21.60 0.23 19.72
N GLU A 42 -22.71 -0.08 19.05
CA GLU A 42 -23.87 0.85 18.98
C GLU A 42 -24.56 1.07 20.33
N SER A 43 -24.39 0.12 21.26
CA SER A 43 -24.92 0.19 22.62
C SER A 43 -23.90 0.69 23.65
N PHE A 44 -22.65 0.90 23.24
CA PHE A 44 -21.58 1.35 24.13
C PHE A 44 -21.67 2.86 24.34
N ASP A 45 -21.22 3.32 25.51
CA ASP A 45 -20.93 4.73 25.69
C ASP A 45 -19.75 5.14 24.78
N ASN A 46 -19.74 6.41 24.33
CA ASN A 46 -18.73 6.91 23.40
C ASN A 46 -17.28 6.67 23.87
N LYS A 47 -17.05 6.70 25.20
CA LYS A 47 -15.75 6.40 25.80
C LYS A 47 -15.32 4.95 25.56
N ASP A 48 -16.24 4.01 25.74
CA ASP A 48 -15.94 2.59 25.60
C ASP A 48 -15.73 2.20 24.14
N VAL A 49 -16.46 2.84 23.21
CA VAL A 49 -16.21 2.72 21.76
C VAL A 49 -14.75 3.08 21.44
N ILE A 50 -14.24 4.19 21.97
CA ILE A 50 -12.87 4.64 21.72
C ILE A 50 -11.87 3.65 22.32
N ILE A 51 -12.03 3.29 23.59
CA ILE A 51 -11.05 2.46 24.30
C ILE A 51 -11.00 1.04 23.72
N GLU A 52 -12.15 0.38 23.58
CA GLU A 52 -12.20 -0.99 23.06
C GLU A 52 -11.87 -1.04 21.56
N GLY A 53 -12.24 -0.01 20.80
CA GLY A 53 -11.82 0.14 19.42
C GLY A 53 -10.30 0.24 19.28
N LEU A 54 -9.65 1.09 20.08
CA LEU A 54 -8.19 1.25 20.05
C LEU A 54 -7.45 -0.03 20.45
N LYS A 55 -7.87 -0.71 21.53
CA LYS A 55 -7.29 -1.99 21.95
C LYS A 55 -7.41 -3.04 20.86
N THR A 56 -8.59 -3.14 20.24
CA THR A 56 -8.84 -4.11 19.17
C THR A 56 -7.96 -3.80 17.94
N LEU A 57 -7.84 -2.52 17.56
CA LEU A 57 -6.96 -2.09 16.49
C LEU A 57 -5.48 -2.38 16.78
N GLU A 58 -5.03 -2.15 18.02
CA GLU A 58 -3.66 -2.46 18.45
C GLU A 58 -3.35 -3.96 18.28
N ILE A 59 -4.25 -4.82 18.74
CA ILE A 59 -4.12 -6.28 18.59
C ILE A 59 -4.09 -6.68 17.10
N ILE A 60 -5.02 -6.18 16.29
CA ILE A 60 -5.01 -6.50 14.85
C ILE A 60 -3.68 -6.07 14.22
N LYS A 61 -3.21 -4.86 14.53
CA LYS A 61 -1.99 -4.30 13.93
C LYS A 61 -0.74 -5.07 14.32
N ASP A 62 -0.54 -5.34 15.61
CA ASP A 62 0.64 -6.04 16.10
C ASP A 62 0.77 -7.43 15.48
N TYR A 63 -0.27 -8.25 15.61
CA TYR A 63 -0.23 -9.65 15.20
C TYR A 63 -0.23 -9.81 13.68
N THR A 64 -1.04 -9.04 12.93
CA THR A 64 -0.99 -9.12 11.46
C THR A 64 0.35 -8.65 10.91
N TYR A 65 0.95 -7.61 11.50
CA TYR A 65 2.28 -7.14 11.10
C TYR A 65 3.34 -8.21 11.39
N ARG A 66 3.37 -8.76 12.61
CA ARG A 66 4.35 -9.76 13.03
C ARG A 66 4.29 -11.02 12.16
N LEU A 67 3.10 -11.60 11.97
CA LEU A 67 2.89 -12.79 11.12
C LEU A 67 3.29 -12.53 9.66
N LYS A 68 2.86 -11.39 9.10
CA LYS A 68 3.18 -11.01 7.71
C LYS A 68 4.68 -10.80 7.53
N MET A 69 5.33 -10.07 8.43
CA MET A 69 6.77 -9.82 8.35
C MET A 69 7.58 -11.10 8.42
N TYR A 70 7.23 -12.00 9.36
CA TYR A 70 7.90 -13.30 9.43
C TYR A 70 7.77 -14.10 8.12
N ALA A 71 6.57 -14.22 7.58
CA ALA A 71 6.34 -14.97 6.35
C ALA A 71 7.04 -14.33 5.13
N GLN A 72 7.02 -13.00 5.02
CA GLN A 72 7.67 -12.27 3.92
C GLN A 72 9.20 -12.36 4.00
N LEU A 73 9.78 -12.30 5.20
CA LEU A 73 11.23 -12.44 5.39
C LEU A 73 11.71 -13.85 5.01
N ARG A 74 10.94 -14.90 5.35
CA ARG A 74 11.25 -16.27 4.91
C ARG A 74 11.14 -16.44 3.39
N LEU A 75 10.10 -15.87 2.78
CA LEU A 75 9.92 -15.86 1.32
C LEU A 75 11.08 -15.16 0.60
N ALA A 76 11.58 -14.05 1.15
CA ALA A 76 12.71 -13.32 0.58
C ALA A 76 14.02 -14.12 0.61
N VAL A 77 14.19 -15.03 1.58
CA VAL A 77 15.35 -15.93 1.67
C VAL A 77 15.24 -17.08 0.67
N ASP A 78 14.06 -17.68 0.54
CA ASP A 78 13.81 -18.76 -0.41
C ASP A 78 12.39 -18.72 -0.96
N SER A 79 12.24 -18.19 -2.17
CA SER A 79 10.96 -18.07 -2.87
C SER A 79 10.52 -19.36 -3.56
N ASN A 80 11.39 -20.36 -3.67
CA ASN A 80 11.07 -21.65 -4.30
C ASN A 80 10.53 -22.66 -3.28
N GLU A 81 10.70 -22.40 -1.98
CA GLU A 81 10.10 -23.19 -0.92
C GLU A 81 8.57 -22.98 -0.89
N ALA A 82 7.84 -24.08 -1.03
CA ALA A 82 6.38 -24.04 -1.20
C ALA A 82 5.68 -23.48 0.04
N ASP A 83 6.16 -23.82 1.23
CA ASP A 83 5.58 -23.33 2.49
C ASP A 83 5.79 -21.82 2.67
N ASN A 84 6.94 -21.27 2.24
CA ASN A 84 7.19 -19.83 2.30
C ASN A 84 6.18 -19.06 1.42
N THR A 85 5.96 -19.54 0.19
CA THR A 85 4.97 -18.94 -0.73
C THR A 85 3.55 -19.06 -0.18
N LYS A 86 3.19 -20.25 0.32
CA LYS A 86 1.89 -20.51 0.93
C LYS A 86 1.62 -19.55 2.09
N TRP A 87 2.49 -19.51 3.09
CA TRP A 87 2.28 -18.70 4.30
C TRP A 87 2.38 -17.20 4.03
N ALA A 88 3.23 -16.75 3.11
CA ALA A 88 3.28 -15.36 2.68
C ALA A 88 1.94 -14.91 2.07
N ASN A 89 1.33 -15.75 1.23
CA ASN A 89 0.01 -15.47 0.66
C ASN A 89 -1.10 -15.58 1.72
N THR A 90 -1.07 -16.59 2.59
CA THR A 90 -2.07 -16.79 3.65
C THR A 90 -2.10 -15.61 4.62
N THR A 91 -0.95 -15.17 5.12
CA THR A 91 -0.86 -14.02 6.05
C THR A 91 -1.22 -12.70 5.37
N LEU A 92 -0.86 -12.51 4.10
CA LEU A 92 -1.27 -11.34 3.31
C LEU A 92 -2.79 -11.29 3.11
N ASN A 93 -3.41 -12.42 2.77
CA ASN A 93 -4.87 -12.51 2.59
C ASN A 93 -5.62 -12.24 3.89
N LEU A 94 -5.15 -12.79 5.01
CA LEU A 94 -5.73 -12.53 6.33
C LEU A 94 -5.63 -11.05 6.73
N ALA A 95 -4.46 -10.43 6.53
CA ALA A 95 -4.30 -9.00 6.79
C ALA A 95 -5.21 -8.14 5.89
N SER A 96 -5.39 -8.56 4.63
CA SER A 96 -6.28 -7.89 3.68
C SER A 96 -7.75 -8.04 4.05
N SER A 97 -8.18 -9.23 4.52
CA SER A 97 -9.58 -9.46 4.92
C SER A 97 -9.95 -8.69 6.19
N LEU A 98 -9.02 -8.54 7.13
CA LEU A 98 -9.20 -7.72 8.33
C LEU A 98 -9.23 -6.21 8.05
N LYS A 99 -8.73 -5.77 6.89
CA LYS A 99 -8.57 -4.34 6.58
C LYS A 99 -9.90 -3.57 6.60
N THR A 100 -10.97 -4.19 6.13
CA THR A 100 -12.32 -3.60 6.14
C THR A 100 -12.77 -3.35 7.58
N TYR A 101 -12.52 -4.29 8.49
CA TYR A 101 -12.88 -4.16 9.90
C TYR A 101 -12.02 -3.15 10.63
N GLU A 102 -10.72 -3.06 10.35
CA GLU A 102 -9.87 -2.00 10.88
C GLU A 102 -10.44 -0.61 10.53
N ASN A 103 -10.84 -0.42 9.27
CA ASN A 103 -11.39 0.85 8.81
C ASN A 103 -12.73 1.15 9.50
N ALA A 104 -13.59 0.15 9.68
CA ALA A 104 -14.87 0.31 10.37
C ALA A 104 -14.69 0.67 11.86
N LEU A 105 -13.76 0.00 12.56
CA LEU A 105 -13.40 0.33 13.94
C LEU A 105 -12.85 1.76 14.04
N LEU A 106 -11.93 2.13 13.14
CA LEU A 106 -11.37 3.48 13.10
C LEU A 106 -12.46 4.53 12.82
N ASP A 107 -13.34 4.29 11.86
CA ASP A 107 -14.44 5.20 11.55
C ASP A 107 -15.35 5.43 12.78
N LYS A 108 -15.73 4.36 13.51
CA LYS A 108 -16.49 4.46 14.77
C LYS A 108 -15.76 5.29 15.84
N ILE A 109 -14.45 5.07 16.02
CA ILE A 109 -13.64 5.87 16.96
C ILE A 109 -13.64 7.34 16.56
N LEU A 110 -13.45 7.65 15.27
CA LEU A 110 -13.40 9.02 14.75
C LEU A 110 -14.77 9.72 14.71
N GLU A 111 -15.87 8.97 14.83
CA GLU A 111 -17.23 9.50 14.93
C GLU A 111 -17.65 9.77 16.39
N ALA A 112 -16.95 9.20 17.37
CA ALA A 112 -17.26 9.39 18.78
C ALA A 112 -17.09 10.89 19.19
N PRO A 113 -18.16 11.57 19.64
CA PRO A 113 -18.12 13.01 19.92
C PRO A 113 -17.09 13.44 20.98
N CYS A 114 -16.79 12.57 21.95
CA CYS A 114 -15.83 12.85 23.02
C CYS A 114 -14.37 12.59 22.64
N LEU A 115 -14.06 12.15 21.41
CA LEU A 115 -12.69 11.77 21.01
C LEU A 115 -11.68 12.90 21.24
N LYS A 116 -11.99 14.12 20.78
CA LYS A 116 -11.06 15.27 20.88
C LYS A 116 -10.74 15.63 22.33
N GLU A 117 -11.73 15.53 23.22
CA GLU A 117 -11.53 15.75 24.65
C GLU A 117 -10.72 14.61 25.28
N MET A 118 -11.03 13.37 24.94
CA MET A 118 -10.33 12.19 25.46
C MET A 118 -8.86 12.14 25.04
N ILE A 119 -8.52 12.60 23.83
CA ILE A 119 -7.12 12.73 23.38
C ILE A 119 -6.29 13.58 24.36
N GLU A 120 -6.88 14.59 25.01
CA GLU A 120 -6.16 15.47 25.94
C GLU A 120 -6.28 15.02 27.41
N THR A 121 -7.33 14.27 27.76
CA THR A 121 -7.68 13.98 29.17
C THR A 121 -7.48 12.53 29.61
N ASP A 122 -7.55 11.56 28.69
CA ASP A 122 -7.41 10.14 29.00
C ASP A 122 -6.00 9.62 28.67
N ALA A 123 -5.30 9.09 29.68
CA ALA A 123 -3.89 8.69 29.55
C ALA A 123 -3.65 7.52 28.57
N PHE A 124 -4.66 6.67 28.33
CA PHE A 124 -4.54 5.60 27.34
C PHE A 124 -4.73 6.17 25.93
N VAL A 125 -5.79 6.95 25.71
CA VAL A 125 -6.08 7.56 24.40
C VAL A 125 -5.00 8.57 23.98
N HIS A 126 -4.42 9.30 24.93
CA HIS A 126 -3.36 10.27 24.66
C HIS A 126 -2.12 9.65 23.98
N GLN A 127 -1.82 8.38 24.24
CA GLN A 127 -0.70 7.67 23.60
C GLN A 127 -0.86 7.59 22.07
N TYR A 128 -2.11 7.65 21.60
CA TYR A 128 -2.48 7.60 20.18
C TYR A 128 -2.73 8.98 19.57
N LYS A 129 -2.49 10.08 20.32
CA LYS A 129 -2.82 11.46 19.93
C LYS A 129 -2.37 11.81 18.51
N PHE A 130 -1.10 11.57 18.18
CA PHE A 130 -0.58 11.89 16.86
C PHE A 130 -1.36 11.16 15.74
N ILE A 131 -1.54 9.85 15.88
CA ILE A 131 -2.22 9.04 14.87
C ILE A 131 -3.69 9.47 14.75
N LEU A 132 -4.38 9.68 15.87
CA LEU A 132 -5.79 10.06 15.87
C LEU A 132 -6.03 11.44 15.27
N LEU A 133 -5.17 12.43 15.55
CA LEU A 133 -5.26 13.76 14.95
C LEU A 133 -4.98 13.71 13.44
N GLU A 134 -3.99 12.92 13.01
CA GLU A 134 -3.72 12.70 11.57
C GLU A 134 -4.92 12.05 10.87
N GLN A 135 -5.58 11.08 11.50
CA GLN A 135 -6.78 10.44 10.94
C GLN A 135 -7.98 11.39 10.91
N LEU A 136 -8.17 12.23 11.93
CA LEU A 136 -9.20 13.28 11.92
C LEU A 136 -8.98 14.28 10.79
N ASN A 137 -7.74 14.71 10.55
CA ASN A 137 -7.41 15.60 9.44
C ASN A 137 -7.71 14.93 8.09
N LYS A 138 -7.34 13.65 7.93
CA LYS A 138 -7.62 12.87 6.71
C LYS A 138 -9.10 12.58 6.49
N LYS A 139 -9.90 12.50 7.56
CA LYS A 139 -11.35 12.25 7.49
C LYS A 139 -12.06 13.35 6.72
N ASP A 140 -11.65 14.61 6.89
CA ASP A 140 -12.20 15.76 6.16
C ASP A 140 -11.89 15.72 4.64
N HIS A 141 -10.95 14.87 4.24
CA HIS A 141 -10.56 14.63 2.85
C HIS A 141 -11.05 13.27 2.30
N LYS A 142 -11.85 12.52 3.07
CA LYS A 142 -12.46 11.26 2.64
C LYS A 142 -13.71 11.57 1.82
N LEU A 143 -13.88 10.88 0.70
CA LEU A 143 -15.11 10.99 -0.09
C LEU A 143 -16.19 10.11 0.55
N ASP A 144 -17.45 10.38 0.21
CA ASP A 144 -18.53 9.47 0.61
C ASP A 144 -18.38 8.10 -0.07
N SER A 145 -18.99 7.06 0.50
CA SER A 145 -18.83 5.69 0.02
C SER A 145 -19.19 5.50 -1.46
N LYS A 146 -20.18 6.26 -1.96
CA LYS A 146 -20.62 6.17 -3.36
C LYS A 146 -19.61 6.84 -4.29
N GLN A 147 -19.03 7.96 -3.87
CA GLN A 147 -17.95 8.63 -4.61
C GLN A 147 -16.69 7.76 -4.66
N GLU A 148 -16.31 7.13 -3.54
CA GLU A 148 -15.18 6.18 -3.52
C GLU A 148 -15.43 4.98 -4.43
N GLU A 149 -16.65 4.41 -4.41
CA GLU A 149 -17.05 3.33 -5.31
C GLU A 149 -16.93 3.74 -6.78
N ILE A 150 -17.47 4.90 -7.15
CA ILE A 150 -17.38 5.43 -8.52
C ILE A 150 -15.91 5.59 -8.94
N LEU A 151 -15.06 6.17 -8.09
CA LEU A 151 -13.63 6.32 -8.39
C LEU A 151 -12.96 4.95 -8.58
N SER A 152 -13.26 3.98 -7.74
CA SER A 152 -12.74 2.62 -7.86
C SER A 152 -13.20 1.94 -9.15
N MET A 153 -14.44 2.17 -9.59
CA MET A 153 -14.98 1.61 -10.84
C MET A 153 -14.32 2.20 -12.08
N VAL A 154 -14.03 3.51 -12.10
CA VAL A 154 -13.41 4.16 -13.26
C VAL A 154 -11.89 4.02 -13.29
N TYR A 155 -11.24 3.76 -12.15
CA TYR A 155 -9.79 3.68 -12.03
C TYR A 155 -9.13 2.74 -13.08
N PRO A 156 -9.62 1.50 -13.31
CA PRO A 156 -9.03 0.58 -14.28
C PRO A 156 -9.04 1.11 -15.72
N THR A 157 -10.08 1.85 -16.12
CA THR A 157 -10.28 2.35 -17.49
C THR A 157 -9.79 3.79 -17.68
N SER A 158 -9.24 4.39 -16.63
CA SER A 158 -8.77 5.79 -16.63
C SER A 158 -7.28 5.86 -16.29
N LEU A 159 -6.91 6.32 -15.10
CA LEU A 159 -5.51 6.49 -14.66
C LEU A 159 -4.69 5.22 -14.90
N LYS A 160 -5.22 4.05 -14.55
CA LYS A 160 -4.52 2.77 -14.72
C LYS A 160 -4.28 2.48 -16.19
N ALA A 161 -5.28 2.60 -17.05
CA ALA A 161 -5.15 2.35 -18.48
C ALA A 161 -4.11 3.26 -19.15
N PHE A 162 -4.07 4.54 -18.81
CA PHE A 162 -3.05 5.46 -19.33
C PHE A 162 -1.65 5.18 -18.77
N SER A 163 -1.56 4.73 -17.51
CA SER A 163 -0.28 4.29 -16.93
C SER A 163 0.23 3.02 -17.63
N ASP A 164 -0.65 2.05 -17.86
CA ASP A 164 -0.32 0.82 -18.59
C ASP A 164 0.09 1.14 -20.03
N MET A 165 -0.59 2.08 -20.70
CA MET A 165 -0.19 2.59 -22.02
C MET A 165 1.20 3.23 -21.99
N TYR A 166 1.51 4.06 -20.98
CA TYR A 166 2.84 4.66 -20.82
C TYR A 166 3.93 3.59 -20.70
N TYR A 167 3.73 2.58 -19.85
CA TYR A 167 4.68 1.49 -19.66
C TYR A 167 4.80 0.62 -20.92
N ALA A 168 3.69 0.34 -21.61
CA ALA A 168 3.71 -0.44 -22.86
C ALA A 168 4.49 0.28 -23.97
N LEU A 169 4.29 1.59 -24.14
CA LEU A 169 5.00 2.38 -25.14
C LEU A 169 6.50 2.43 -24.85
N THR A 170 6.88 2.72 -23.62
CA THR A 170 8.30 2.82 -23.24
C THR A 170 9.00 1.46 -23.20
N GLY A 171 8.30 0.39 -22.84
CA GLY A 171 8.84 -0.97 -22.79
C GLY A 171 9.03 -1.61 -24.16
N ASN A 172 8.19 -1.27 -25.15
CA ASN A 172 8.28 -1.82 -26.51
C ASN A 172 9.02 -0.90 -27.50
N ALA A 173 9.45 0.28 -27.07
CA ALA A 173 10.18 1.21 -27.92
C ALA A 173 11.52 0.61 -28.39
N THR A 174 11.89 0.90 -29.63
CA THR A 174 13.19 0.58 -30.20
C THR A 174 13.94 1.85 -30.55
N ALA A 175 15.26 1.76 -30.58
CA ALA A 175 16.16 2.84 -30.93
C ALA A 175 17.14 2.36 -32.01
N LEU A 176 17.38 3.20 -33.01
CA LEU A 176 18.39 2.94 -34.04
C LEU A 176 19.78 3.32 -33.49
N TYR A 177 20.62 2.32 -33.26
CA TYR A 177 21.98 2.48 -32.76
C TYR A 177 22.98 1.82 -33.71
N ASP A 178 23.92 2.60 -34.24
CA ASP A 178 24.93 2.15 -35.22
C ASP A 178 24.33 1.29 -36.36
N GLY A 179 23.17 1.71 -36.88
CA GLY A 179 22.47 1.06 -37.99
C GLY A 179 21.64 -0.17 -37.61
N LYS A 180 21.52 -0.51 -36.32
CA LYS A 180 20.70 -1.62 -35.82
C LYS A 180 19.56 -1.11 -34.95
N GLU A 181 18.37 -1.67 -35.11
CA GLU A 181 17.29 -1.46 -34.15
C GLU A 181 17.53 -2.31 -32.90
N LEU A 182 17.61 -1.65 -31.75
CA LEU A 182 17.77 -2.29 -30.46
C LEU A 182 16.61 -1.88 -29.53
N PRO A 183 16.20 -2.73 -28.58
CA PRO A 183 15.27 -2.32 -27.53
C PRO A 183 15.78 -1.08 -26.79
N LEU A 184 14.89 -0.12 -26.50
CA LEU A 184 15.25 1.13 -25.82
C LEU A 184 15.91 0.89 -24.46
N THR A 185 15.49 -0.16 -23.74
CA THR A 185 16.10 -0.58 -22.47
C THR A 185 17.56 -1.00 -22.62
N GLN A 186 17.92 -1.66 -23.72
CA GLN A 186 19.30 -2.02 -24.02
C GLN A 186 20.13 -0.78 -24.30
N VAL A 187 19.62 0.16 -25.11
CA VAL A 187 20.31 1.41 -25.41
C VAL A 187 20.51 2.26 -24.15
N LYS A 188 19.52 2.31 -23.25
CA LYS A 188 19.66 2.95 -21.93
C LYS A 188 20.80 2.38 -21.10
N ASN A 189 20.97 1.06 -21.08
CA ASN A 189 22.09 0.45 -20.36
C ASN A 189 23.45 0.86 -20.94
N MET A 190 23.53 1.10 -22.25
CA MET A 190 24.75 1.57 -22.91
C MET A 190 25.12 3.02 -22.53
N CYS A 191 24.19 3.81 -21.99
CA CYS A 191 24.49 5.12 -21.40
C CYS A 191 25.38 5.02 -20.15
N HIS A 192 25.59 3.83 -19.59
CA HIS A 192 26.49 3.56 -18.47
C HIS A 192 27.81 2.87 -18.89
N ASP A 193 28.08 2.73 -20.19
CA ASP A 193 29.31 2.09 -20.68
C ASP A 193 30.57 2.86 -20.25
N ASN A 194 31.70 2.16 -20.11
CA ASN A 194 33.00 2.77 -19.76
C ASN A 194 33.48 3.76 -20.83
N SER A 195 33.15 3.52 -22.10
CA SER A 195 33.50 4.38 -23.23
C SER A 195 32.60 5.61 -23.33
N SER A 196 33.20 6.80 -23.32
CA SER A 196 32.46 8.07 -23.50
C SER A 196 31.72 8.15 -24.84
N GLU A 197 32.31 7.59 -25.89
CA GLU A 197 31.71 7.59 -27.23
C GLU A 197 30.45 6.72 -27.28
N VAL A 198 30.49 5.56 -26.62
CA VAL A 198 29.32 4.65 -26.53
C VAL A 198 28.20 5.35 -25.77
N ARG A 199 28.49 5.96 -24.61
CA ARG A 199 27.50 6.69 -23.82
C ARG A 199 26.83 7.82 -24.60
N LYS A 200 27.64 8.63 -25.31
CA LYS A 200 27.14 9.77 -26.10
C LYS A 200 26.24 9.31 -27.24
N LYS A 201 26.66 8.30 -28.01
CA LYS A 201 25.86 7.74 -29.09
C LYS A 201 24.55 7.14 -28.57
N ALA A 202 24.61 6.41 -27.45
CA ALA A 202 23.44 5.76 -26.86
C ALA A 202 22.40 6.79 -26.41
N PHE A 203 22.85 7.84 -25.72
CA PHE A 203 22.00 8.95 -25.30
C PHE A 203 21.30 9.65 -26.49
N LEU A 204 22.02 9.90 -27.58
CA LEU A 204 21.43 10.52 -28.78
C LEU A 204 20.42 9.58 -29.47
N ALA A 205 20.72 8.28 -29.56
CA ALA A 205 19.81 7.28 -30.11
C ALA A 205 18.53 7.14 -29.25
N GLU A 206 18.67 7.16 -27.92
CA GLU A 206 17.55 7.16 -26.97
C GLU A 206 16.64 8.39 -27.19
N GLN A 207 17.23 9.59 -27.26
CA GLN A 207 16.49 10.84 -27.46
C GLN A 207 15.74 10.86 -28.80
N GLU A 208 16.33 10.31 -29.86
CA GLU A 208 15.67 10.19 -31.16
C GLU A 208 14.49 9.20 -31.11
N ALA A 209 14.70 8.04 -30.47
CA ALA A 209 13.65 7.02 -30.32
C ALA A 209 12.40 7.56 -29.63
N TYR A 210 12.58 8.38 -28.58
CA TYR A 210 11.46 9.00 -27.88
C TYR A 210 10.56 9.87 -28.76
N LYS A 211 11.08 10.48 -29.84
CA LYS A 211 10.26 11.32 -30.74
C LYS A 211 9.12 10.53 -31.37
N SER A 212 9.34 9.27 -31.72
CA SER A 212 8.32 8.41 -32.34
C SER A 212 7.12 8.13 -31.42
N ILE A 213 7.34 8.17 -30.10
CA ILE A 213 6.31 7.91 -29.07
C ILE A 213 5.97 9.15 -28.23
N ALA A 214 6.56 10.31 -28.53
CA ALA A 214 6.44 11.51 -27.70
C ALA A 214 4.99 11.99 -27.55
N THR A 215 4.24 12.02 -28.66
CA THR A 215 2.83 12.44 -28.65
C THR A 215 1.96 11.53 -27.79
N PRO A 216 1.90 10.20 -28.02
CA PRO A 216 1.07 9.33 -27.19
C PRO A 216 1.52 9.29 -25.71
N LEU A 217 2.82 9.40 -25.42
CA LEU A 217 3.31 9.53 -24.04
C LEU A 217 2.84 10.83 -23.37
N SER A 218 2.88 11.96 -24.10
CA SER A 218 2.42 13.24 -23.60
C SER A 218 0.92 13.22 -23.27
N PHE A 219 0.11 12.57 -24.11
CA PHE A 219 -1.30 12.35 -23.83
C PHE A 219 -1.51 11.50 -22.58
N ALA A 220 -0.81 10.37 -22.44
CA ALA A 220 -0.91 9.50 -21.28
C ALA A 220 -0.58 10.25 -19.97
N ILE A 221 0.56 10.95 -19.92
CA ILE A 221 0.97 11.74 -18.75
C ILE A 221 -0.04 12.85 -18.44
N SER A 222 -0.52 13.56 -19.46
CA SER A 222 -1.48 14.65 -19.29
C SER A 222 -2.81 14.15 -18.74
N SER A 223 -3.29 12.99 -19.18
CA SER A 223 -4.50 12.36 -18.66
C SER A 223 -4.33 11.93 -17.20
N ILE A 224 -3.20 11.28 -16.86
CA ILE A 224 -2.88 10.87 -15.47
C ILE A 224 -2.87 12.09 -14.54
N LYS A 225 -2.15 13.15 -14.91
CA LYS A 225 -2.06 14.38 -14.11
C LYS A 225 -3.42 15.06 -13.95
N GLN A 226 -4.22 15.13 -15.01
CA GLN A 226 -5.55 15.72 -14.94
C GLN A 226 -6.49 14.95 -14.00
N GLN A 227 -6.43 13.62 -14.03
CA GLN A 227 -7.22 12.80 -13.11
C GLN A 227 -6.78 13.00 -11.67
N GLN A 228 -5.47 12.93 -11.38
CA GLN A 228 -4.94 13.19 -10.04
C GLN A 228 -5.35 14.57 -9.50
N LEU A 229 -5.31 15.60 -10.35
CA LEU A 229 -5.75 16.95 -9.97
C LEU A 229 -7.24 17.01 -9.66
N LYS A 230 -8.09 16.34 -10.45
CA LYS A 230 -9.53 16.27 -10.20
C LYS A 230 -9.84 15.52 -8.90
N GLU A 231 -9.19 14.39 -8.66
CA GLU A 231 -9.33 13.61 -7.43
C GLU A 231 -8.88 14.40 -6.20
N ALA A 232 -7.74 15.12 -6.28
CA ALA A 232 -7.26 15.98 -5.19
C ALA A 232 -8.31 17.05 -4.83
N ARG A 233 -8.86 17.74 -5.83
CA ARG A 233 -9.90 18.76 -5.63
C ARG A 233 -11.20 18.17 -5.07
N LEU A 234 -11.63 17.01 -5.54
CA LEU A 234 -12.81 16.31 -5.00
C LEU A 234 -12.65 16.03 -3.51
N ARG A 235 -11.42 15.70 -3.09
CA ARG A 235 -11.04 15.46 -1.69
C ARG A 235 -10.73 16.75 -0.90
N GLY A 236 -10.95 17.93 -1.46
CA GLY A 236 -10.71 19.20 -0.78
C GLY A 236 -9.25 19.64 -0.69
N TYR A 237 -8.32 18.97 -1.38
CA TYR A 237 -6.93 19.43 -1.48
C TYR A 237 -6.79 20.51 -2.58
N LYS A 238 -5.86 21.44 -2.38
CA LYS A 238 -5.48 22.48 -3.35
C LYS A 238 -4.88 21.86 -4.61
N ASP A 239 -3.98 20.90 -4.44
CA ASP A 239 -3.31 20.19 -5.51
C ASP A 239 -2.80 18.80 -5.03
N PRO A 240 -2.34 17.92 -5.94
CA PRO A 240 -1.90 16.58 -5.57
C PRO A 240 -0.71 16.51 -4.61
N LEU A 241 0.09 17.58 -4.44
CA LEU A 241 1.25 17.58 -3.54
C LEU A 241 0.82 17.77 -2.08
N GLU A 242 -0.28 18.47 -1.82
CA GLU A 242 -0.83 18.62 -0.46
C GLU A 242 -1.35 17.30 0.12
N LYS A 243 -1.69 16.34 -0.75
CA LYS A 243 -2.09 14.98 -0.35
C LYS A 243 -0.93 14.16 0.21
N CYS A 244 0.32 14.50 -0.10
CA CYS A 244 1.52 13.69 0.15
C CYS A 244 2.11 13.90 1.55
#